data_AF-A0A1I8BEP4-F1
#
_entry.id   AF-A0A1I8BEP4-F1
#
_cell.length_a   1.000
_cell.length_b   1.000
_cell.length_c   1.000
_cell.angle_alpha   90.00
_cell.angle_beta   90.00
_cell.angle_gamma   90.00
#
_symmetry.space_group_name_H-M   'P 1'
#
loop_
_entity.id
_entity.type
_entity.pdbx_description
1 polymer ?
#
loop_
_entity_poly.entity_id
_entity_poly.type
_entity_poly.pdbx_seq_one_letter_code
_entity_poly.pdbx_strand_id
1 'polypeptide(L)'
;MGNIQDIIVFLNILLQLIYHFVICHGPQQPDIPPPVQCYGRCLAKCSEENSQISLNQCRKNCRKYGQQGLCPKEDSECWGKCKDLSSKKAEGPPLSPPTEVQANINNNYTIDVSWKPGIGSESETVPVYMIRLQAEFPKRKSAQIFSRGLSHKGMAFPSAENVCGPINIRLAAVSTAKGIGVFTNALNLEEKKPQIPAKMQLFAATYNDTPFIADGFQINGTLDVELLFKFDGWPFGLEDLEVIPIFHLLSCAEPDLNQAMPVPEFNPGSRPDTVTTHLGADILTRRCRFVYAVEEVHSNRCSRQFTIPAGQKDYESIEFS
;
A
#
# COMPACT_ATOMS: atom_id res chain seq x y z
N MET A 1 -20.09 -8.61 -56.91
CA MET A 1 -20.94 -9.37 -55.98
C MET A 1 -20.04 -10.39 -55.30
N GLY A 2 -19.60 -10.10 -54.06
CA GLY A 2 -18.78 -11.04 -53.28
C GLY A 2 -19.64 -12.21 -52.80
N ASN A 3 -19.12 -13.42 -52.95
CA ASN A 3 -19.84 -14.66 -52.73
C ASN A 3 -20.07 -14.87 -51.22
N ILE A 4 -21.32 -15.00 -50.80
CA ILE A 4 -21.74 -15.10 -49.39
C ILE A 4 -21.06 -16.30 -48.68
N GLN A 5 -20.67 -17.33 -49.44
CA GLN A 5 -19.93 -18.48 -48.92
C GLN A 5 -18.56 -18.12 -48.33
N ASP A 6 -17.82 -17.16 -48.91
CA ASP A 6 -16.49 -16.80 -48.43
C ASP A 6 -16.55 -16.07 -47.07
N ILE A 7 -17.63 -15.32 -46.83
CA ILE A 7 -17.87 -14.61 -45.57
C ILE A 7 -18.17 -15.60 -44.43
N ILE A 8 -18.93 -16.66 -44.71
CA ILE A 8 -19.29 -17.68 -43.71
C ILE A 8 -18.07 -18.50 -43.28
N VAL A 9 -17.18 -18.82 -44.24
CA VAL A 9 -15.93 -19.54 -43.93
C VAL A 9 -15.01 -18.67 -43.08
N PHE A 10 -14.88 -17.38 -43.40
CA PHE A 10 -14.09 -16.44 -42.60
C PHE A 10 -14.64 -16.27 -41.18
N LEU A 11 -15.97 -16.18 -41.01
CA LEU A 11 -16.61 -16.06 -39.69
C LEU A 11 -16.40 -17.31 -38.83
N ASN A 12 -16.46 -18.52 -39.42
CA ASN A 12 -16.21 -19.77 -38.68
C ASN A 12 -14.74 -19.92 -38.26
N ILE A 13 -13.80 -19.52 -39.11
CA ILE A 13 -12.36 -19.52 -38.78
C ILE A 13 -12.08 -18.49 -37.69
N LEU A 14 -12.68 -17.29 -37.78
CA LEU A 14 -12.55 -16.26 -36.75
C LEU A 14 -13.14 -16.73 -35.41
N LEU A 15 -14.30 -17.39 -35.41
CA LEU A 15 -14.89 -17.96 -34.20
C LEU A 15 -14.01 -19.06 -33.59
N GLN A 16 -13.45 -19.97 -34.39
CA GLN A 16 -12.56 -21.01 -33.90
C GLN A 16 -11.24 -20.45 -33.35
N LEU A 17 -10.70 -19.41 -33.98
CA LEU A 17 -9.51 -18.71 -33.51
C LEU A 17 -9.78 -17.96 -32.21
N ILE A 18 -10.93 -17.28 -32.07
CA ILE A 18 -11.34 -16.65 -30.80
C ILE A 18 -11.53 -17.71 -29.71
N TYR A 19 -12.14 -18.85 -30.02
CA TYR A 19 -12.32 -19.96 -29.08
C TYR A 19 -10.97 -20.54 -28.62
N HIS A 20 -9.99 -20.71 -29.52
CA HIS A 20 -8.64 -21.16 -29.18
C HIS A 20 -7.83 -20.11 -28.39
N PHE A 21 -7.97 -18.81 -28.73
CA PHE A 21 -7.26 -17.75 -28.03
C PHE A 21 -7.76 -17.59 -26.58
N VAL A 22 -9.07 -17.75 -26.35
CA VAL A 22 -9.68 -17.71 -25.01
C VAL A 22 -9.27 -18.92 -24.15
N ILE A 23 -9.04 -20.10 -24.75
CA ILE A 23 -8.66 -21.31 -24.02
C ILE A 23 -7.15 -21.34 -23.69
N CYS A 24 -6.29 -20.76 -24.54
CA CYS A 24 -4.84 -20.84 -24.33
C CYS A 24 -4.22 -19.66 -23.55
N HIS A 25 -4.92 -18.53 -23.40
CA HIS A 25 -4.40 -17.33 -22.70
C HIS A 25 -5.35 -16.83 -21.60
N GLY A 26 -6.10 -17.72 -20.96
CA GLY A 26 -6.75 -17.39 -19.69
C GLY A 26 -5.69 -16.92 -18.69
N PRO A 27 -5.97 -15.90 -17.85
CA PRO A 27 -5.02 -15.43 -16.86
C PRO A 27 -4.56 -16.62 -16.02
N GLN A 28 -3.27 -16.96 -16.09
CA GLN A 28 -2.69 -18.04 -15.30
C GLN A 28 -3.06 -17.77 -13.84
N GLN A 29 -3.91 -18.63 -13.28
CA GLN A 29 -4.19 -18.59 -11.86
C GLN A 29 -2.87 -18.78 -11.13
N PRO A 30 -2.58 -17.95 -10.13
CA PRO A 30 -1.37 -18.13 -9.34
C PRO A 30 -1.43 -19.49 -8.67
N ASP A 31 -0.43 -20.34 -8.93
CA ASP A 31 -0.41 -21.71 -8.45
C ASP A 31 -0.55 -21.75 -6.91
N ILE A 32 -1.55 -22.48 -6.42
CA ILE A 32 -1.86 -22.58 -5.00
C ILE A 32 -1.22 -23.86 -4.49
N PRO A 33 -0.28 -23.79 -3.53
CA PRO A 33 0.37 -24.98 -3.00
C PRO A 33 -0.67 -26.00 -2.49
N PRO A 34 -0.50 -27.31 -2.75
CA PRO A 34 -1.44 -28.35 -2.31
C PRO A 34 -1.80 -28.29 -0.81
N PRO A 35 -0.87 -28.02 0.13
CA PRO A 35 -1.23 -27.85 1.54
C PRO A 35 -2.21 -26.71 1.80
N VAL A 36 -2.11 -25.61 1.05
CA VAL A 36 -3.02 -24.46 1.18
C VAL A 36 -4.42 -24.83 0.69
N GLN A 37 -4.50 -25.57 -0.43
CA GLN A 37 -5.78 -26.07 -0.93
C GLN A 37 -6.46 -26.98 0.10
N CYS A 38 -5.72 -27.92 0.70
CA CYS A 38 -6.25 -28.83 1.70
C CYS A 38 -6.65 -28.15 3.00
N TYR A 39 -5.86 -27.17 3.44
CA TYR A 39 -6.21 -26.35 4.59
C TYR A 39 -7.50 -25.56 4.34
N GLY A 40 -7.64 -24.92 3.18
CA GLY A 40 -8.85 -24.19 2.77
C GLY A 40 -10.10 -25.08 2.75
N ARG A 41 -10.00 -26.27 2.14
CA ARG A 41 -11.09 -27.27 2.12
C ARG A 41 -11.50 -27.70 3.52
N CYS A 42 -10.54 -27.90 4.42
CA CYS A 42 -10.87 -28.27 5.80
C CYS A 42 -11.60 -27.13 6.53
N LEU A 43 -11.17 -25.88 6.33
CA LEU A 43 -11.86 -24.72 6.92
C LEU A 43 -13.28 -24.56 6.40
N ALA A 44 -13.50 -24.82 5.10
CA ALA A 44 -14.83 -24.84 4.51
C ALA A 44 -15.70 -25.92 5.15
N LYS A 45 -15.22 -27.16 5.21
CA LYS A 45 -15.93 -28.30 5.82
C LYS A 45 -16.29 -28.04 7.28
N CYS A 46 -15.32 -27.59 8.08
CA CYS A 46 -15.54 -27.26 9.48
C CYS A 46 -16.58 -26.14 9.67
N SER A 47 -16.62 -25.17 8.75
CA SER A 47 -17.58 -24.06 8.81
C SER A 47 -18.98 -24.45 8.33
N GLU A 48 -19.09 -25.42 7.42
CA GLU A 48 -20.37 -25.99 6.96
C GLU A 48 -20.99 -26.90 8.02
N GLU A 49 -20.20 -27.82 8.59
CA GLU A 49 -20.69 -28.82 9.55
C GLU A 49 -21.09 -28.19 10.90
N ASN A 50 -20.53 -27.03 11.26
CA ASN A 50 -20.84 -26.40 12.54
C ASN A 50 -20.74 -24.86 12.50
N SER A 51 -21.88 -24.22 12.22
CA SER A 51 -21.99 -22.76 12.15
C SER A 51 -21.67 -22.05 13.48
N GLN A 52 -21.81 -22.74 14.62
CA GLN A 52 -21.52 -22.21 15.96
C GLN A 52 -20.02 -22.24 16.31
N ILE A 53 -19.22 -23.07 15.61
CA ILE A 53 -17.77 -23.11 15.83
C ILE A 53 -17.12 -21.88 15.18
N SER A 54 -16.31 -21.17 15.97
CA SER A 54 -15.54 -20.03 15.48
C SER A 54 -14.50 -20.44 14.43
N LEU A 55 -14.22 -19.56 13.47
CA LEU A 55 -13.21 -19.84 12.45
C LEU A 55 -11.82 -20.12 13.04
N ASN A 56 -11.49 -19.50 14.18
CA ASN A 56 -10.23 -19.77 14.90
C ASN A 56 -10.16 -21.20 15.45
N GLN A 57 -11.27 -21.75 15.92
CA GLN A 57 -11.30 -23.15 16.33
C GLN A 57 -11.18 -24.08 15.11
N CYS A 58 -11.82 -23.76 13.98
CA CYS A 58 -11.61 -24.48 12.72
C CYS A 58 -10.13 -24.45 12.29
N ARG A 59 -9.44 -23.31 12.40
CA ARG A 59 -8.01 -23.20 12.11
C ARG A 59 -7.16 -24.15 12.95
N LYS A 60 -7.46 -24.28 14.25
CA LYS A 60 -6.78 -25.23 15.14
C LYS A 60 -7.02 -26.67 14.69
N ASN A 61 -8.27 -27.04 14.43
CA ASN A 61 -8.64 -28.40 14.01
C ASN A 61 -8.06 -28.77 12.64
N CYS A 62 -7.96 -27.80 11.74
CA CYS A 62 -7.49 -27.99 10.37
C CYS A 62 -5.97 -27.91 10.20
N ARG A 63 -5.21 -27.57 11.26
CA ARG A 63 -3.76 -27.34 11.18
C ARG A 63 -2.99 -28.49 10.52
N LYS A 64 -3.42 -29.75 10.73
CA LYS A 64 -2.79 -30.93 10.11
C LYS A 64 -2.84 -30.90 8.57
N TYR A 65 -3.90 -30.35 7.98
CA TYR A 65 -4.11 -30.33 6.53
C TYR A 65 -3.31 -29.24 5.80
N GLY A 66 -2.73 -28.28 6.54
CA GLY A 66 -1.85 -27.25 5.99
C GLY A 66 -0.37 -27.61 5.98
N GLN A 67 -0.01 -28.85 6.38
CA GLN A 67 1.38 -29.28 6.48
C GLN A 67 1.91 -29.79 5.14
N GLN A 68 3.16 -29.45 4.80
CA GLN A 68 3.83 -29.96 3.59
C GLN A 68 3.98 -31.48 3.58
N GLY A 69 4.02 -32.12 4.75
CA GLY A 69 4.11 -33.57 4.91
C GLY A 69 2.76 -34.29 5.03
N LEU A 70 1.64 -33.64 4.72
CA LEU A 70 0.31 -34.29 4.78
C LEU A 70 0.26 -35.53 3.88
N CYS A 71 0.83 -35.42 2.68
CA CYS A 71 0.94 -36.46 1.67
C CYS A 71 2.37 -36.47 1.09
N PRO A 72 2.83 -37.59 0.50
CA PRO A 72 4.04 -37.60 -0.32
C PRO A 72 3.95 -36.57 -1.46
N LYS A 73 5.08 -35.95 -1.85
CA LYS A 73 5.07 -34.83 -2.81
C LYS A 73 4.50 -35.21 -4.17
N GLU A 74 4.76 -36.43 -4.62
CA GLU A 74 4.38 -36.96 -5.92
C GLU A 74 2.98 -37.61 -5.91
N ASP A 75 2.35 -37.74 -4.73
CA ASP A 75 1.05 -38.41 -4.57
C ASP A 75 -0.11 -37.45 -4.89
N SER A 76 -0.36 -37.25 -6.18
CA SER A 76 -1.46 -36.44 -6.69
C SER A 76 -2.86 -36.96 -6.28
N GLU A 77 -2.98 -38.23 -5.90
CA GLU A 77 -4.23 -38.79 -5.43
C GLU A 77 -4.52 -38.38 -3.99
N CYS A 78 -3.53 -38.54 -3.10
CA CYS A 78 -3.61 -38.09 -1.72
C CYS A 78 -3.84 -36.58 -1.64
N TRP A 79 -3.11 -35.77 -2.42
CA TRP A 79 -3.32 -34.31 -2.44
C TRP A 79 -4.70 -33.92 -2.97
N GLY A 80 -5.21 -34.62 -4.00
CA GLY A 80 -6.55 -34.36 -4.53
C GLY A 80 -7.67 -34.65 -3.53
N LYS A 81 -7.51 -35.65 -2.66
CA LYS A 81 -8.45 -36.02 -1.59
C LYS A 81 -8.16 -35.30 -0.26
N CYS A 82 -7.01 -34.63 -0.16
CA CYS A 82 -6.47 -34.08 1.07
C CYS A 82 -6.37 -35.13 2.19
N LYS A 83 -5.73 -36.25 1.85
CA LYS A 83 -5.60 -37.45 2.71
C LYS A 83 -6.96 -38.06 3.08
N ASP A 84 -7.45 -37.75 4.28
CA ASP A 84 -8.68 -38.28 4.88
C ASP A 84 -9.85 -37.27 4.85
N LEU A 85 -9.65 -36.07 4.29
CA LEU A 85 -10.64 -35.00 4.37
C LEU A 85 -11.90 -35.27 3.51
N SER A 86 -11.70 -35.83 2.32
CA SER A 86 -12.76 -36.12 1.35
C SER A 86 -12.55 -37.48 0.68
N SER A 87 -13.64 -38.21 0.45
CA SER A 87 -13.62 -39.43 -0.36
C SER A 87 -13.41 -39.15 -1.85
N LYS A 88 -13.65 -37.91 -2.30
CA LYS A 88 -13.55 -37.48 -3.70
C LYS A 88 -12.56 -36.32 -3.89
N LYS A 89 -11.91 -36.31 -5.05
CA LYS A 89 -11.16 -35.15 -5.54
C LYS A 89 -12.13 -33.99 -5.78
N ALA A 90 -11.60 -32.77 -5.87
CA ALA A 90 -12.41 -31.64 -6.30
C ALA A 90 -12.93 -31.90 -7.71
N GLU A 91 -14.25 -31.83 -7.90
CA GLU A 91 -14.94 -32.17 -9.15
C GLU A 91 -15.79 -30.98 -9.61
N GLY A 92 -15.87 -30.80 -10.94
CA GLY A 92 -16.65 -29.74 -11.57
C GLY A 92 -15.88 -28.44 -11.84
N PRO A 93 -16.54 -27.43 -12.44
CA PRO A 93 -15.91 -26.14 -12.72
C PRO A 93 -15.55 -25.43 -11.41
N PRO A 94 -14.42 -24.70 -11.36
CA PRO A 94 -14.02 -23.96 -10.15
C PRO A 94 -15.07 -22.92 -9.76
N LEU A 95 -15.14 -22.58 -8.48
CA LEU A 95 -16.05 -21.54 -7.99
C LEU A 95 -15.75 -20.20 -8.68
N SER A 96 -16.81 -19.50 -9.07
CA SER A 96 -16.73 -18.14 -9.59
C SER A 96 -16.04 -17.21 -8.59
N PRO A 97 -15.24 -16.24 -9.07
CA PRO A 97 -14.59 -15.28 -8.19
C PRO A 97 -15.62 -14.36 -7.50
N PRO A 98 -15.35 -13.89 -6.27
CA PRO A 98 -16.13 -12.82 -5.64
C PRO A 98 -16.24 -11.57 -6.54
N THR A 99 -17.30 -10.79 -6.36
CA THR A 99 -17.55 -9.56 -7.12
C THR A 99 -17.58 -8.34 -6.20
N GLU A 100 -17.53 -7.14 -6.79
CA GLU A 100 -17.62 -5.86 -6.06
C GLU A 100 -16.63 -5.77 -4.87
N VAL A 101 -15.40 -6.22 -5.08
CA VAL A 101 -14.36 -6.15 -4.06
C VAL A 101 -13.98 -4.70 -3.81
N GLN A 102 -14.06 -4.28 -2.55
CA GLN A 102 -13.60 -2.98 -2.09
C GLN A 102 -12.58 -3.17 -0.97
N ALA A 103 -11.60 -2.27 -0.90
CA ALA A 103 -10.60 -2.29 0.14
C ALA A 103 -10.14 -0.88 0.49
N ASN A 104 -9.75 -0.68 1.75
CA ASN A 104 -9.24 0.60 2.23
C ASN A 104 -8.15 0.38 3.29
N ILE A 105 -7.14 1.25 3.26
CA ILE A 105 -6.12 1.35 4.32
C ILE A 105 -6.59 2.39 5.33
N ASN A 106 -6.88 1.94 6.55
CA ASN A 106 -7.30 2.76 7.68
C ASN A 106 -6.14 3.63 8.22
N ASN A 107 -6.46 4.65 9.02
CA ASN A 107 -5.46 5.54 9.62
C ASN A 107 -4.53 4.84 10.63
N ASN A 108 -4.95 3.71 11.19
CA ASN A 108 -4.12 2.84 12.02
C ASN A 108 -3.30 1.82 11.21
N TYR A 109 -3.19 2.01 9.89
CA TYR A 109 -2.44 1.13 8.99
C TYR A 109 -2.91 -0.32 9.00
N THR A 110 -4.22 -0.51 9.15
CA THR A 110 -4.88 -1.80 8.90
C THR A 110 -5.69 -1.76 7.61
N ILE A 111 -5.92 -2.93 7.03
CA ILE A 111 -6.65 -3.09 5.78
C ILE A 111 -8.01 -3.70 6.06
N ASP A 112 -9.06 -3.01 5.62
CA ASP A 112 -10.41 -3.54 5.58
C ASP A 112 -10.75 -3.93 4.14
N VAL A 113 -11.43 -5.06 3.97
CA VAL A 113 -11.86 -5.57 2.66
C VAL A 113 -13.29 -6.06 2.76
N SER A 114 -14.10 -5.75 1.75
CA SER A 114 -15.47 -6.24 1.59
C SER A 114 -15.70 -6.73 0.16
N TRP A 115 -16.67 -7.63 -0.03
CA TRP A 115 -16.99 -8.22 -1.32
C TRP A 115 -18.42 -8.73 -1.36
N LYS A 116 -18.90 -9.11 -2.55
CA LYS A 116 -20.13 -9.88 -2.76
C LYS A 116 -19.81 -11.30 -3.26
N PRO A 117 -20.70 -12.28 -3.03
CA PRO A 117 -20.57 -13.60 -3.63
C PRO A 117 -20.45 -13.55 -5.16
N GLY A 118 -19.78 -14.55 -5.74
CA GLY A 118 -19.64 -14.68 -7.19
C GLY A 118 -20.93 -15.13 -7.86
N ILE A 119 -21.08 -14.85 -9.16
CA ILE A 119 -22.25 -15.28 -9.93
C ILE A 119 -22.29 -16.82 -9.97
N GLY A 120 -23.44 -17.40 -9.65
CA GLY A 120 -23.64 -18.85 -9.60
C GLY A 120 -23.27 -19.53 -8.29
N SER A 121 -22.88 -18.78 -7.24
CA SER A 121 -22.66 -19.31 -5.89
C SER A 121 -23.95 -19.55 -5.09
N GLU A 122 -25.12 -19.40 -5.69
CA GLU A 122 -26.42 -19.57 -5.00
C GLU A 122 -26.80 -21.04 -4.82
N SER A 123 -26.26 -21.93 -5.65
CA SER A 123 -26.50 -23.38 -5.57
C SER A 123 -25.45 -24.14 -4.75
N GLU A 124 -24.34 -23.48 -4.37
CA GLU A 124 -23.23 -24.09 -3.65
C GLU A 124 -22.85 -23.22 -2.45
N THR A 125 -22.86 -23.82 -1.25
CA THR A 125 -22.51 -23.10 -0.03
C THR A 125 -21.05 -22.66 -0.09
N VAL A 126 -20.81 -21.34 0.00
CA VAL A 126 -19.47 -20.76 0.14
C VAL A 126 -19.27 -20.33 1.59
N PRO A 127 -18.78 -21.23 2.46
CA PRO A 127 -18.66 -20.94 3.89
C PRO A 127 -17.48 -20.02 4.23
N VAL A 128 -16.45 -19.97 3.37
CA VAL A 128 -15.17 -19.30 3.65
C VAL A 128 -14.63 -18.65 2.38
N TYR A 129 -13.93 -17.52 2.54
CA TYR A 129 -13.18 -16.85 1.49
C TYR A 129 -11.70 -16.79 1.85
N MET A 130 -10.84 -16.94 0.86
CA MET A 130 -9.39 -16.74 0.97
C MET A 130 -9.03 -15.37 0.43
N ILE A 131 -8.39 -14.55 1.26
CA ILE A 131 -7.83 -13.25 0.92
C ILE A 131 -6.31 -13.41 0.81
N ARG A 132 -5.75 -13.05 -0.34
CA ARG A 132 -4.31 -13.02 -0.57
C ARG A 132 -3.87 -11.56 -0.64
N LEU A 133 -3.02 -11.18 0.32
CA LEU A 133 -2.32 -9.91 0.35
C LEU A 133 -0.93 -10.13 -0.25
N GLN A 134 -0.52 -9.29 -1.18
CA GLN A 134 0.82 -9.35 -1.77
C GLN A 134 1.39 -7.95 -1.83
N ALA A 135 2.51 -7.73 -1.14
CA ALA A 135 3.26 -6.50 -1.18
C ALA A 135 4.56 -6.75 -1.94
N GLU A 136 4.94 -5.82 -2.82
CA GLU A 136 6.17 -5.93 -3.63
C GLU A 136 7.38 -5.27 -2.94
N PHE A 137 7.15 -4.26 -2.10
CA PHE A 137 8.18 -3.50 -1.39
C PHE A 137 8.22 -3.86 0.11
N PRO A 138 9.40 -3.90 0.78
CA PRO A 138 10.75 -3.81 0.21
C PRO A 138 11.20 -5.12 -0.45
N LYS A 139 10.53 -6.22 -0.10
CA LYS A 139 10.65 -7.52 -0.75
C LYS A 139 9.26 -8.09 -0.94
N ARG A 140 9.10 -8.86 -2.01
CA ARG A 140 7.85 -9.57 -2.29
C ARG A 140 7.47 -10.46 -1.10
N LYS A 141 6.41 -10.07 -0.39
CA LYS A 141 5.84 -10.82 0.72
C LYS A 141 4.37 -11.08 0.42
N SER A 142 3.88 -12.24 0.86
CA SER A 142 2.47 -12.57 0.74
C SER A 142 1.91 -13.11 2.04
N ALA A 143 0.73 -12.65 2.42
CA ALA A 143 -0.06 -13.23 3.49
C ALA A 143 -1.35 -13.83 2.91
N GLN A 144 -1.81 -14.89 3.55
CA GLN A 144 -3.05 -15.58 3.20
C GLN A 144 -3.94 -15.61 4.42
N ILE A 145 -5.15 -15.08 4.28
CA ILE A 145 -6.10 -14.94 5.37
C ILE A 145 -7.39 -15.62 4.93
N PHE A 146 -7.96 -16.44 5.81
CA PHE A 146 -9.27 -17.02 5.60
C PHE A 146 -10.30 -16.25 6.41
N SER A 147 -11.41 -15.84 5.79
CA SER A 147 -12.51 -15.12 6.43
C SER A 147 -13.83 -15.85 6.26
N ARG A 148 -14.71 -15.72 7.26
CA ARG A 148 -16.11 -16.11 7.18
C ARG A 148 -16.93 -14.84 6.97
N GLY A 149 -17.93 -14.88 6.10
CA GLY A 149 -18.76 -13.74 5.75
C GLY A 149 -18.22 -12.95 4.56
N LEU A 150 -18.75 -11.73 4.37
CA LEU A 150 -18.55 -10.90 3.18
C LEU A 150 -17.64 -9.68 3.42
N SER A 151 -16.94 -9.68 4.56
CA SER A 151 -15.94 -8.67 4.87
C SER A 151 -14.88 -9.22 5.84
N HIS A 152 -13.75 -8.55 5.89
CA HIS A 152 -12.72 -8.73 6.90
C HIS A 152 -12.16 -7.37 7.28
N LYS A 153 -12.07 -7.09 8.58
CA LYS A 153 -11.59 -5.80 9.09
C LYS A 153 -10.30 -5.97 9.88
N GLY A 154 -9.46 -4.95 9.87
CA GLY A 154 -8.27 -4.88 10.71
C GLY A 154 -7.14 -5.81 10.27
N MET A 155 -7.02 -6.13 8.98
CA MET A 155 -5.91 -6.96 8.51
C MET A 155 -4.59 -6.21 8.64
N ALA A 156 -3.60 -6.85 9.27
CA ALA A 156 -2.25 -6.34 9.26
C ALA A 156 -1.60 -6.58 7.89
N PHE A 157 -0.64 -5.73 7.55
CA PHE A 157 0.28 -5.94 6.44
C PHE A 157 1.12 -7.21 6.67
N PRO A 158 1.64 -7.85 5.60
CA PRO A 158 2.54 -9.00 5.76
C PRO A 158 3.81 -8.70 6.58
N SER A 159 4.28 -7.45 6.56
CA SER A 159 5.21 -6.87 7.53
C SER A 159 5.01 -5.34 7.60
N ALA A 160 5.56 -4.71 8.63
CA ALA A 160 5.39 -3.28 8.86
C ALA A 160 5.91 -2.44 7.67
N GLU A 161 7.04 -2.82 7.08
CA GLU A 161 7.67 -2.14 5.94
C GLU A 161 6.85 -2.22 4.65
N ASN A 162 5.86 -3.12 4.57
CA ASN A 162 5.00 -3.21 3.40
C ASN A 162 4.03 -2.02 3.26
N VAL A 163 3.93 -1.15 4.27
CA VAL A 163 3.18 0.12 4.17
C VAL A 163 3.80 1.11 3.18
N CYS A 164 5.10 0.97 2.92
CA CYS A 164 5.90 1.84 2.07
C CYS A 164 5.65 1.68 0.57
N GLY A 165 4.80 0.74 0.15
CA GLY A 165 4.55 0.47 -1.26
C GLY A 165 3.16 -0.09 -1.51
N PRO A 166 2.81 -0.30 -2.79
CA PRO A 166 1.49 -0.76 -3.17
C PRO A 166 1.25 -2.20 -2.69
N ILE A 167 -0.02 -2.48 -2.38
CA ILE A 167 -0.48 -3.82 -1.99
C ILE A 167 -1.48 -4.31 -3.02
N ASN A 168 -1.29 -5.53 -3.47
CA ASN A 168 -2.23 -6.23 -4.33
C ASN A 168 -3.07 -7.18 -3.48
N ILE A 169 -4.39 -7.09 -3.62
CA ILE A 169 -5.36 -7.94 -2.95
C ILE A 169 -6.08 -8.81 -3.98
N ARG A 170 -6.16 -10.11 -3.73
CA ARG A 170 -6.98 -11.04 -4.52
C ARG A 170 -7.82 -11.90 -3.59
N LEU A 171 -9.06 -12.18 -3.98
CA LEU A 171 -9.97 -13.01 -3.19
C LEU A 171 -10.43 -14.22 -3.98
N ALA A 172 -10.63 -15.35 -3.32
CA ALA A 172 -11.23 -16.54 -3.90
C ALA A 172 -12.26 -17.13 -2.92
N ALA A 173 -13.37 -17.64 -3.47
CA ALA A 173 -14.32 -18.46 -2.71
C ALA A 173 -13.71 -19.82 -2.38
N VAL A 174 -14.09 -20.41 -1.24
CA VAL A 174 -13.61 -21.73 -0.81
C VAL A 174 -14.78 -22.61 -0.42
N SER A 175 -14.90 -23.79 -1.04
CA SER A 175 -15.88 -24.82 -0.66
C SER A 175 -15.21 -26.16 -0.37
N THR A 176 -15.91 -27.03 0.34
CA THR A 176 -15.45 -28.39 0.64
C THR A 176 -15.32 -29.22 -0.64
N ALA A 177 -16.29 -29.08 -1.55
CA ALA A 177 -16.39 -29.86 -2.78
C ALA A 177 -15.35 -29.44 -3.82
N LYS A 178 -15.19 -28.13 -4.05
CA LYS A 178 -14.35 -27.61 -5.14
C LYS A 178 -13.00 -27.05 -4.70
N GLY A 179 -12.80 -26.87 -3.39
CA GLY A 179 -11.60 -26.22 -2.88
C GLY A 179 -11.60 -24.73 -3.13
N ILE A 180 -10.41 -24.18 -3.39
CA ILE A 180 -10.23 -22.74 -3.63
C ILE A 180 -10.57 -22.44 -5.09
N GLY A 181 -11.52 -21.54 -5.28
CA GLY A 181 -12.01 -21.12 -6.58
C GLY A 181 -11.09 -20.18 -7.33
N VAL A 182 -11.65 -19.56 -8.36
CA VAL A 182 -10.97 -18.54 -9.15
C VAL A 182 -10.73 -17.29 -8.31
N PHE A 183 -9.52 -16.75 -8.40
CA PHE A 183 -9.21 -15.46 -7.78
C PHE A 183 -9.84 -14.31 -8.56
N THR A 184 -10.26 -13.27 -7.84
CA THR A 184 -10.57 -11.98 -8.44
C THR A 184 -9.36 -11.41 -9.17
N ASN A 185 -9.61 -10.43 -10.04
CA ASN A 185 -8.57 -9.51 -10.48
C ASN A 185 -7.88 -8.87 -9.28
N ALA A 186 -6.61 -8.48 -9.46
CA ALA A 186 -5.87 -7.78 -8.42
C ALA A 186 -6.51 -6.42 -8.14
N LEU A 187 -6.90 -6.19 -6.89
CA LEU A 187 -7.22 -4.86 -6.40
C LEU A 187 -5.95 -4.25 -5.83
N ASN A 188 -5.49 -3.18 -6.43
CA ASN A 188 -4.27 -2.48 -6.02
C ASN A 188 -4.65 -1.38 -5.03
N LEU A 189 -4.04 -1.41 -3.85
CA LEU A 189 -4.09 -0.33 -2.89
C LEU A 189 -2.81 0.48 -3.02
N GLU A 190 -2.98 1.78 -3.22
CA GLU A 190 -1.89 2.73 -3.23
C GLU A 190 -1.20 2.79 -1.86
N GLU A 191 0.09 3.12 -1.89
CA GLU A 191 0.87 3.34 -0.68
C GLU A 191 0.32 4.48 0.17
N LYS A 192 0.48 4.38 1.50
CA LYS A 192 0.19 5.49 2.40
C LYS A 192 1.39 6.42 2.47
N LYS A 193 1.11 7.72 2.48
CA LYS A 193 2.10 8.78 2.68
C LYS A 193 2.05 9.28 4.13
N PRO A 194 3.16 9.80 4.67
CA PRO A 194 3.16 10.52 5.95
C PRO A 194 2.08 11.60 5.96
N GLN A 195 1.33 11.70 7.06
CA GLN A 195 0.30 12.73 7.21
C GLN A 195 0.95 13.98 7.82
N ILE A 196 1.60 14.76 6.97
CA ILE A 196 2.21 16.05 7.32
C ILE A 196 1.55 17.12 6.45
N PRO A 197 0.75 18.03 7.03
CA PRO A 197 0.21 19.17 6.30
C PRO A 197 1.33 20.06 5.76
N ALA A 198 1.12 20.65 4.58
CA ALA A 198 2.08 21.58 3.97
C ALA A 198 2.35 22.83 4.83
N LYS A 199 1.35 23.27 5.59
CA LYS A 199 1.43 24.49 6.40
C LYS A 199 2.40 24.34 7.59
N MET A 200 3.36 25.24 7.66
CA MET A 200 4.32 25.37 8.78
C MET A 200 4.04 26.64 9.59
N GLN A 201 4.76 26.84 10.70
CA GLN A 201 4.73 28.06 11.51
C GLN A 201 6.15 28.46 11.88
N LEU A 202 6.45 29.75 11.88
CA LEU A 202 7.67 30.23 12.53
C LEU A 202 7.57 29.96 14.03
N PHE A 203 8.50 29.17 14.55
CA PHE A 203 8.61 28.91 15.98
C PHE A 203 9.52 29.94 16.66
N ALA A 204 10.71 30.13 16.11
CA ALA A 204 11.69 31.10 16.62
C ALA A 204 12.55 31.68 15.49
N ALA A 205 13.00 32.91 15.70
CA ALA A 205 14.06 33.54 14.92
C ALA A 205 15.00 34.24 15.91
N THR A 206 16.23 33.76 16.04
CA THR A 206 17.18 34.21 17.06
C THR A 206 18.43 34.75 16.38
N TYR A 207 18.81 35.97 16.72
CA TYR A 207 20.05 36.56 16.25
C TYR A 207 21.24 36.06 17.10
N ASN A 208 22.35 35.78 16.43
CA ASN A 208 23.61 35.34 17.01
C ASN A 208 24.77 36.16 16.40
N ASP A 209 25.68 36.64 17.25
CA ASP A 209 26.87 37.41 16.85
C ASP A 209 27.94 36.58 16.12
N THR A 210 27.72 35.28 15.93
CA THR A 210 28.61 34.40 15.18
C THR A 210 28.52 34.73 13.68
N PRO A 211 29.65 34.97 12.98
CA PRO A 211 29.63 35.24 11.55
C PRO A 211 29.03 34.09 10.73
N PHE A 212 28.13 34.42 9.81
CA PHE A 212 27.61 33.47 8.83
C PHE A 212 28.56 33.40 7.63
N ILE A 213 29.02 32.20 7.29
CA ILE A 213 29.96 31.96 6.19
C ILE A 213 29.45 30.79 5.35
N ALA A 214 29.11 31.04 4.08
CA ALA A 214 28.68 30.01 3.14
C ALA A 214 29.03 30.42 1.71
N ASP A 215 29.68 29.55 0.93
CA ASP A 215 29.95 29.74 -0.51
C ASP A 215 30.48 31.13 -0.92
N GLY A 216 31.43 31.67 -0.16
CA GLY A 216 32.03 32.99 -0.44
C GLY A 216 31.18 34.19 0.01
N PHE A 217 30.00 33.94 0.57
CA PHE A 217 29.18 34.92 1.29
C PHE A 217 29.61 34.96 2.77
N GLN A 218 29.85 36.17 3.29
CA GLN A 218 30.27 36.37 4.68
C GLN A 218 29.59 37.60 5.29
N ILE A 219 28.90 37.40 6.41
CA ILE A 219 28.21 38.45 7.16
C ILE A 219 28.53 38.34 8.66
N ASN A 220 28.66 39.49 9.32
CA ASN A 220 28.95 39.60 10.76
C ASN A 220 27.68 39.37 11.59
N GLY A 221 27.18 38.15 11.56
CA GLY A 221 26.03 37.71 12.34
C GLY A 221 25.24 36.64 11.61
N THR A 222 24.58 35.79 12.39
CA THR A 222 23.73 34.69 11.93
C THR A 222 22.34 34.87 12.51
N LEU A 223 21.31 34.59 11.70
CA LEU A 223 19.95 34.42 12.16
C LEU A 223 19.58 32.95 12.13
N ASP A 224 19.32 32.39 13.31
CA ASP A 224 18.85 31.02 13.49
C ASP A 224 17.32 31.01 13.37
N VAL A 225 16.80 30.32 12.35
CA VAL A 225 15.36 30.22 12.08
C VAL A 225 14.90 28.81 12.39
N GLU A 226 13.88 28.68 13.24
CA GLU A 226 13.23 27.41 13.57
C GLU A 226 11.78 27.43 13.10
N LEU A 227 11.41 26.44 12.27
CA LEU A 227 10.07 26.25 11.74
C LEU A 227 9.43 25.01 12.37
N LEU A 228 8.19 25.16 12.82
CA LEU A 228 7.35 24.12 13.37
C LEU A 228 6.42 23.57 12.27
N PHE A 229 6.33 22.26 12.15
CA PHE A 229 5.34 21.60 11.29
C PHE A 229 4.40 20.72 12.13
N LYS A 230 3.25 20.35 11.56
CA LYS A 230 2.32 19.43 12.20
C LYS A 230 2.55 18.00 11.72
N PHE A 231 2.39 17.06 12.63
CA PHE A 231 2.48 15.63 12.35
C PHE A 231 1.21 14.92 12.82
N ASP A 232 0.43 14.41 11.86
CA ASP A 232 -0.86 13.76 12.12
C ASP A 232 -0.76 12.22 12.07
N GLY A 233 0.36 11.67 11.63
CA GLY A 233 0.66 10.24 11.79
C GLY A 233 1.54 9.62 10.71
N TRP A 234 2.31 8.63 11.15
CA TRP A 234 3.14 7.73 10.35
C TRP A 234 3.37 6.45 11.17
N PRO A 235 3.35 5.24 10.59
CA PRO A 235 3.42 4.01 11.38
C PRO A 235 4.80 3.79 12.00
N PHE A 236 5.83 4.47 11.50
CA PHE A 236 7.20 4.42 12.02
C PHE A 236 7.56 5.61 12.92
N GLY A 237 6.57 6.45 13.27
CA GLY A 237 6.81 7.63 14.09
C GLY A 237 7.45 8.79 13.32
N LEU A 238 7.67 9.89 14.00
CA LEU A 238 8.25 11.10 13.41
C LEU A 238 9.77 10.97 13.24
N GLU A 239 10.41 10.16 14.07
CA GLU A 239 11.84 9.83 14.02
C GLU A 239 12.28 9.12 12.74
N ASP A 240 11.34 8.55 11.99
CA ASP A 240 11.61 7.95 10.69
C ASP A 240 11.65 8.99 9.56
N LEU A 241 11.20 10.22 9.83
CA LEU A 241 10.95 11.23 8.82
C LEU A 241 11.97 12.36 8.88
N GLU A 242 12.46 12.72 7.70
CA GLU A 242 13.21 13.95 7.44
C GLU A 242 12.29 14.89 6.65
N VAL A 243 12.01 16.06 7.20
CA VAL A 243 11.10 17.05 6.59
C VAL A 243 11.93 18.14 5.95
N ILE A 244 11.69 18.39 4.66
CA ILE A 244 12.41 19.37 3.86
C ILE A 244 11.42 20.49 3.50
N PRO A 245 11.61 21.70 4.06
CA PRO A 245 10.80 22.85 3.69
C PRO A 245 11.20 23.41 2.33
N ILE A 246 10.22 23.96 1.63
CA ILE A 246 10.49 25.06 0.70
C ILE A 246 10.69 26.33 1.52
N PHE A 247 11.74 27.09 1.23
CA PHE A 247 12.01 28.39 1.86
C PHE A 247 12.56 29.35 0.81
N HIS A 248 11.67 30.17 0.24
CA HIS A 248 11.96 30.98 -0.92
C HIS A 248 11.95 32.47 -0.60
N LEU A 249 13.00 33.18 -0.99
CA LEU A 249 13.07 34.63 -0.90
C LEU A 249 12.09 35.26 -1.91
N LEU A 250 11.11 36.01 -1.42
CA LEU A 250 10.19 36.77 -2.29
C LEU A 250 10.79 38.11 -2.71
N SER A 251 11.27 38.88 -1.74
CA SER A 251 11.76 40.24 -1.96
C SER A 251 12.57 40.73 -0.76
N CYS A 252 13.43 41.74 -0.98
CA CYS A 252 14.01 42.55 0.10
C CYS A 252 13.70 44.02 -0.18
N ALA A 253 13.53 44.83 0.86
CA ALA A 253 13.37 46.27 0.70
C ALA A 253 14.63 46.91 0.10
N GLU A 254 15.80 46.40 0.48
CA GLU A 254 17.11 46.83 -0.03
C GLU A 254 17.81 45.64 -0.71
N PRO A 255 17.68 45.48 -2.04
CA PRO A 255 18.35 44.39 -2.75
C PRO A 255 19.85 44.66 -2.88
N ASP A 256 20.68 43.72 -2.46
CA ASP A 256 22.08 43.67 -2.83
C ASP A 256 22.21 42.84 -4.12
N LEU A 257 22.56 43.52 -5.22
CA LEU A 257 22.74 42.89 -6.52
C LEU A 257 24.16 42.32 -6.71
N ASN A 258 25.07 42.59 -5.78
CA ASN A 258 26.47 42.18 -5.89
C ASN A 258 26.74 40.82 -5.23
N GLN A 259 25.80 40.30 -4.44
CA GLN A 259 25.95 39.04 -3.72
C GLN A 259 24.69 38.18 -3.85
N ALA A 260 24.86 36.95 -4.35
CA ALA A 260 23.80 35.95 -4.31
C ALA A 260 23.69 35.41 -2.88
N MET A 261 22.49 35.40 -2.33
CA MET A 261 22.26 34.79 -1.02
C MET A 261 22.37 33.26 -1.13
N PRO A 262 23.10 32.61 -0.22
CA PRO A 262 23.17 31.15 -0.17
C PRO A 262 21.78 30.51 0.00
N VAL A 263 21.59 29.34 -0.60
CA VAL A 263 20.36 28.56 -0.42
C VAL A 263 20.35 28.02 1.01
N PRO A 264 19.27 28.21 1.79
CA PRO A 264 19.20 27.72 3.16
C PRO A 264 19.23 26.18 3.21
N GLU A 265 20.10 25.62 4.04
CA GLU A 265 20.12 24.20 4.35
C GLU A 265 19.36 23.92 5.65
N PHE A 266 18.37 23.03 5.57
CA PHE A 266 17.54 22.67 6.72
C PHE A 266 18.06 21.43 7.43
N ASN A 267 18.11 21.50 8.76
CA ASN A 267 18.46 20.39 9.65
C ASN A 267 17.32 20.12 10.64
N PRO A 268 17.19 18.88 11.16
CA PRO A 268 16.28 18.59 12.26
C PRO A 268 16.52 19.54 13.44
N GLY A 269 15.44 20.11 13.99
CA GLY A 269 15.52 21.02 15.12
C GLY A 269 15.74 20.31 16.46
N SER A 270 15.79 21.10 17.53
CA SER A 270 15.91 20.57 18.89
C SER A 270 14.68 19.76 19.33
N ARG A 271 13.53 20.04 18.69
CA ARG A 271 12.29 19.31 18.85
C ARG A 271 12.06 18.43 17.63
N PRO A 272 11.41 17.26 17.79
CA PRO A 272 11.18 16.35 16.68
C PRO A 272 10.22 16.91 15.61
N ASP A 273 9.38 17.89 15.98
CA ASP A 273 8.42 18.58 15.11
C ASP A 273 8.95 19.90 14.51
N THR A 274 10.25 20.16 14.62
CA THR A 274 10.87 21.36 14.09
C THR A 274 12.01 21.08 13.12
N VAL A 275 12.25 22.03 12.23
CA VAL A 275 13.40 22.10 11.34
C VAL A 275 14.05 23.47 11.48
N THR A 276 15.36 23.52 11.35
CA THR A 276 16.17 24.71 11.60
C THR A 276 17.04 25.03 10.41
N THR A 277 17.26 26.32 10.15
CA THR A 277 18.22 26.80 9.16
C THR A 277 18.95 28.03 9.70
N HIS A 278 20.13 28.28 9.16
CA HIS A 278 20.94 29.47 9.46
C HIS A 278 20.95 30.41 8.26
N LEU A 279 20.74 31.69 8.51
CA LEU A 279 20.76 32.74 7.49
C LEU A 279 21.75 33.84 7.89
N GLY A 280 22.30 34.57 6.91
CA GLY A 280 23.06 35.79 7.20
C GLY A 280 22.18 36.84 7.87
N ALA A 281 22.69 37.51 8.90
CA ALA A 281 21.91 38.52 9.63
C ALA A 281 21.56 39.78 8.80
N ASP A 282 22.17 39.96 7.63
CA ASP A 282 21.87 41.06 6.70
C ASP A 282 20.41 41.05 6.25
N ILE A 283 19.74 39.90 6.28
CA ILE A 283 18.31 39.79 5.98
C ILE A 283 17.40 40.62 6.88
N LEU A 284 17.82 40.88 8.13
CA LEU A 284 17.12 41.77 9.05
C LEU A 284 17.22 43.21 8.54
N THR A 285 18.45 43.67 8.25
CA THR A 285 18.70 45.04 7.78
C THR A 285 18.07 45.33 6.42
N ARG A 286 18.08 44.34 5.52
CA ARG A 286 17.54 44.45 4.16
C ARG A 286 16.03 44.24 4.10
N ARG A 287 15.42 43.90 5.24
CA ARG A 287 13.99 43.60 5.39
C ARG A 287 13.49 42.58 4.38
N CYS A 288 14.15 41.42 4.36
CA CYS A 288 13.83 40.37 3.41
C CYS A 288 12.58 39.60 3.85
N ARG A 289 11.75 39.28 2.85
CA ARG A 289 10.52 38.52 3.00
C ARG A 289 10.66 37.16 2.35
N PHE A 290 10.28 36.12 3.08
CA PHE A 290 10.33 34.74 2.64
C PHE A 290 8.94 34.11 2.65
N VAL A 291 8.75 33.11 1.80
CA VAL A 291 7.64 32.15 1.91
C VAL A 291 8.16 30.78 2.25
N TYR A 292 7.38 30.04 3.03
CA TYR A 292 7.76 28.71 3.48
C TYR A 292 6.57 27.77 3.68
N ALA A 293 6.82 26.48 3.45
CA ALA A 293 5.91 25.37 3.62
C ALA A 293 6.71 24.06 3.64
N VAL A 294 6.09 22.93 4.02
CA VAL A 294 6.67 21.60 3.78
C VAL A 294 6.59 21.30 2.29
N GLU A 295 7.73 20.94 1.69
CA GLU A 295 7.81 20.55 0.28
C GLU A 295 7.93 19.03 0.15
N GLU A 296 8.86 18.44 0.90
CA GLU A 296 9.14 17.03 0.83
C GLU A 296 9.28 16.41 2.21
N VAL A 297 8.96 15.12 2.28
CA VAL A 297 9.18 14.29 3.46
C VAL A 297 9.88 13.02 3.01
N HIS A 298 11.02 12.73 3.59
CA HIS A 298 11.78 11.52 3.34
C HIS A 298 11.59 10.53 4.49
N SER A 299 11.18 9.29 4.20
CA SER A 299 11.14 8.21 5.19
C SER A 299 12.40 7.36 5.08
N ASN A 300 13.11 7.22 6.19
CA ASN A 300 14.33 6.42 6.28
C ASN A 300 14.04 4.92 6.06
N ARG A 301 13.02 4.38 6.71
CA ARG A 301 12.62 2.96 6.57
C ARG A 301 12.06 2.62 5.20
N CYS A 302 11.33 3.54 4.58
CA CYS A 302 10.87 3.34 3.21
C CYS A 302 11.93 3.69 2.17
N SER A 303 13.01 4.36 2.57
CA SER A 303 14.06 4.91 1.70
C SER A 303 13.45 5.66 0.51
N ARG A 304 12.46 6.52 0.81
CA ARG A 304 11.61 7.14 -0.20
C ARG A 304 11.16 8.54 0.19
N GLN A 305 11.17 9.41 -0.80
CA GLN A 305 10.68 10.78 -0.71
C GLN A 305 9.21 10.88 -1.11
N PHE A 306 8.48 11.70 -0.37
CA PHE A 306 7.08 12.03 -0.59
C PHE A 306 6.95 13.53 -0.77
N THR A 307 6.63 13.96 -2.00
CA THR A 307 6.26 15.36 -2.25
C THR A 307 4.92 15.68 -1.62
N ILE A 308 4.86 16.77 -0.89
CA ILE A 308 3.65 17.31 -0.26
C ILE A 308 3.12 18.42 -1.16
N PRO A 309 1.98 18.23 -1.86
CA PRO A 309 1.44 19.26 -2.73
C PRO A 309 0.90 20.41 -1.88
N ALA A 310 1.65 21.51 -1.80
CA ALA A 310 1.23 22.74 -1.13
C ALA A 310 0.34 23.58 -2.06
N GLY A 311 -0.88 23.89 -1.62
CA GLY A 311 -1.71 24.91 -2.25
C GLY A 311 -1.27 26.31 -1.85
N GLN A 312 -1.69 27.34 -2.59
CA GLN A 312 -1.31 28.74 -2.29
C GLN A 312 -1.65 29.17 -0.85
N LYS A 313 -2.69 28.57 -0.24
CA LYS A 313 -3.13 28.86 1.13
C LYS A 313 -2.27 28.19 2.22
N ASP A 314 -1.41 27.25 1.84
CA ASP A 314 -0.56 26.52 2.76
C ASP A 314 0.79 27.19 2.99
N TYR A 315 1.18 28.11 2.09
CA TYR A 315 2.36 28.94 2.24
C TYR A 315 2.15 29.98 3.33
N GLU A 316 3.07 30.01 4.27
CA GLU A 316 3.22 31.13 5.20
C GLU A 316 4.30 32.08 4.69
N SER A 317 4.28 33.31 5.20
CA SER A 317 5.33 34.29 4.89
C SER A 317 5.85 34.98 6.13
N ILE A 318 7.14 35.29 6.12
CA ILE A 318 7.82 36.02 7.18
C ILE A 318 8.59 37.19 6.59
N GLU A 319 8.49 38.35 7.21
CA GLU A 319 9.37 39.50 6.97
C GLU A 319 10.27 39.65 8.19
N PHE A 320 11.58 39.65 7.96
CA PHE A 320 12.56 39.89 9.00
C PHE A 320 12.85 41.39 9.10
N SER A 321 12.83 41.97 10.29
CA SER A 321 13.05 43.41 10.53
C SER A 321 13.62 43.69 11.91
#